data_AF-A0AAN8K6T4-F1
#
_entry.id   AF-A0AAN8K6T4-F1
#
_cell.length_a   1.000
_cell.length_b   1.000
_cell.length_c   1.000
_cell.angle_alpha   90.00
_cell.angle_beta   90.00
_cell.angle_gamma   90.00
#
_symmetry.space_group_name_H-M   'P 1'
#
loop_
_entity.id
_entity.type
_entity.pdbx_description
1 polymer ?
#
loop_
_entity_poly.entity_id
_entity_poly.type
_entity_poly.pdbx_seq_one_letter_code
_entity_poly.pdbx_strand_id
1 'polypeptide(L)'
;MYGLLLEAIVEYIKREYGGEIWEVVRNRTNLHQASFATHNIYSENTIKEIAEATSIITDTPLHELMDAFGVSFVQFVGQYGYDRILKVLGRHMRDFLNGLDNLHEYLRFSYPKLKPPSFFCESENKNGLTLHYRSKRKGFLHYVKGQIRQVGKMFYNTKVDIYVITEEVVDDMVHVVFRLLFDNKAFKEGTVSCSDSIVNNIPLNSESLFELFPFHIVFSRYLEIRNVGSGLAAVMPRLVGAKLFTVFSMSRPLVDFTWDGVSYFIVHIL
;
A
#
# COMPACT_ATOMS: atom_id res chain seq x y z
N MET A 1 -1.25 -1.93 -16.87
CA MET A 1 -2.22 -1.69 -15.78
C MET A 1 -3.49 -2.50 -15.97
N TYR A 2 -4.16 -2.94 -14.90
CA TYR A 2 -5.40 -3.74 -15.01
C TYR A 2 -6.60 -2.89 -15.42
N GLY A 3 -7.49 -3.47 -16.23
CA GLY A 3 -8.71 -2.82 -16.70
C GLY A 3 -9.68 -2.41 -15.59
N LEU A 4 -9.61 -3.04 -14.41
CA LEU A 4 -10.39 -2.63 -13.24
C LEU A 4 -10.23 -1.14 -12.91
N LEU A 5 -9.00 -0.62 -12.99
CA LEU A 5 -8.69 0.78 -12.70
C LEU A 5 -9.22 1.70 -13.81
N LEU A 6 -9.16 1.25 -15.06
CA LEU A 6 -9.62 2.01 -16.22
C LEU A 6 -11.14 2.09 -16.26
N GLU A 7 -11.84 0.97 -16.02
CA GLU A 7 -13.29 0.94 -16.01
C GLU A 7 -13.88 1.88 -14.94
N ALA A 8 -13.27 1.92 -13.75
CA ALA A 8 -13.67 2.84 -12.69
C ALA A 8 -13.54 4.32 -13.10
N ILE A 9 -12.50 4.66 -13.88
CA ILE A 9 -12.29 6.02 -14.39
C ILE A 9 -13.31 6.34 -15.50
N VAL A 10 -13.56 5.40 -16.41
CA VAL A 10 -14.56 5.57 -17.46
C VAL A 10 -15.94 5.77 -16.87
N GLU A 11 -16.31 4.98 -15.86
CA GLU A 11 -17.59 5.13 -15.16
C GLU A 11 -17.70 6.49 -14.47
N TYR A 12 -16.62 6.96 -13.82
CA TYR A 12 -16.58 8.31 -13.26
C TYR A 12 -16.82 9.38 -14.33
N ILE A 13 -16.10 9.34 -15.46
CA ILE A 13 -16.24 10.33 -16.53
C ILE A 13 -17.67 10.34 -17.07
N LYS A 14 -18.23 9.15 -17.33
CA LYS A 14 -19.62 9.02 -17.81
C LYS A 14 -20.63 9.55 -16.80
N ARG A 15 -20.41 9.34 -15.51
CA ARG A 15 -21.31 9.78 -14.43
C ARG A 15 -21.26 11.30 -14.20
N GLU A 16 -20.06 11.88 -14.14
CA GLU A 16 -19.88 13.29 -13.81
C GLU A 16 -20.00 14.22 -15.02
N TYR A 17 -19.48 13.80 -16.18
CA TYR A 17 -19.39 14.64 -17.39
C TYR A 17 -20.26 14.14 -18.55
N GLY A 18 -20.87 12.96 -18.42
CA GLY A 18 -21.72 12.36 -19.46
C GLY A 18 -20.99 11.50 -20.48
N GLY A 19 -21.76 10.68 -21.20
CA GLY A 19 -21.23 9.76 -22.20
C GLY A 19 -20.57 10.45 -23.40
N GLU A 20 -21.06 11.63 -23.78
CA GLU A 20 -20.52 12.41 -24.90
C GLU A 20 -19.09 12.86 -24.64
N ILE A 21 -18.79 13.35 -23.44
CA ILE A 21 -17.43 13.74 -23.05
C ILE A 21 -16.49 12.53 -23.08
N TRP A 22 -16.96 11.35 -22.64
CA TRP A 22 -16.18 10.13 -22.74
C TRP A 22 -15.85 9.75 -24.20
N GLU A 23 -16.78 9.91 -25.14
CA GLU A 23 -16.52 9.68 -26.57
C GLU A 23 -15.44 10.63 -27.11
N VAL A 24 -15.48 11.91 -26.72
CA VAL A 24 -14.45 12.90 -27.13
C VAL A 24 -13.07 12.54 -26.55
N VAL A 25 -13.02 12.19 -25.25
CA VAL A 25 -11.78 11.72 -24.59
C VAL A 25 -11.22 10.49 -25.28
N ARG A 26 -12.07 9.51 -25.59
CA ARG A 26 -11.70 8.26 -26.26
C ARG A 26 -11.10 8.51 -27.64
N ASN A 27 -11.74 9.37 -28.44
CA ASN A 27 -11.26 9.73 -29.77
C ASN A 27 -9.91 10.45 -29.70
N ARG A 28 -9.74 11.37 -28.74
CA ARG A 28 -8.47 12.12 -28.56
C ARG A 28 -7.31 11.23 -28.12
N THR A 29 -7.59 10.19 -27.36
CA THR A 29 -6.59 9.24 -26.83
C THR A 29 -6.37 8.03 -27.76
N ASN A 30 -7.01 8.00 -28.94
CA ASN A 30 -6.97 6.88 -29.90
C ASN A 30 -7.34 5.52 -29.26
N LEU A 31 -8.26 5.54 -28.29
CA LEU A 31 -8.72 4.32 -27.63
C LEU A 31 -9.82 3.65 -28.46
N HIS A 32 -9.50 2.58 -29.17
CA HIS A 32 -10.49 1.86 -29.98
C HIS A 32 -11.57 1.14 -29.17
N GLN A 33 -11.35 0.92 -27.87
CA GLN A 33 -12.22 0.13 -27.01
C GLN A 33 -13.16 1.06 -26.23
N ALA A 34 -14.46 0.75 -26.21
CA ALA A 34 -15.47 1.53 -25.49
C ALA A 34 -15.59 1.17 -23.99
N SER A 35 -15.10 0.00 -23.61
CA SER A 35 -15.13 -0.57 -22.25
C SER A 35 -13.85 -1.35 -21.98
N PHE A 36 -13.44 -1.44 -20.71
CA PHE A 36 -12.24 -2.14 -20.29
C PHE A 36 -12.59 -3.41 -19.52
N ALA A 37 -12.09 -4.56 -19.99
CA ALA A 37 -12.27 -5.81 -19.26
C ALA A 37 -11.40 -5.81 -17.99
N THR A 38 -12.03 -6.06 -16.83
CA THR A 38 -11.42 -5.87 -15.52
C THR A 38 -10.09 -6.62 -15.31
N HIS A 39 -9.98 -7.83 -15.87
CA HIS A 39 -8.80 -8.71 -15.72
C HIS A 39 -7.79 -8.60 -16.87
N ASN A 40 -8.07 -7.78 -17.89
CA ASN A 40 -7.13 -7.53 -18.97
C ASN A 40 -6.08 -6.49 -18.58
N ILE A 41 -4.93 -6.55 -19.25
CA ILE A 41 -3.80 -5.65 -19.01
C ILE A 41 -3.66 -4.69 -20.18
N TYR A 42 -3.59 -3.41 -19.83
CA TYR A 42 -3.51 -2.27 -20.72
C TYR A 42 -2.19 -1.51 -20.49
N SER A 43 -1.92 -0.51 -21.33
CA SER A 43 -0.73 0.34 -21.19
C SER A 43 -0.71 1.03 -19.82
N GLU A 44 0.48 1.24 -19.27
CA GLU A 44 0.68 1.95 -18.00
C GLU A 44 0.40 3.45 -18.14
N ASN A 45 0.41 3.99 -19.37
CA ASN A 45 0.16 5.41 -19.63
C ASN A 45 -1.32 5.75 -19.84
N THR A 46 -2.19 4.76 -20.09
CA THR A 46 -3.58 4.98 -20.48
C THR A 46 -4.36 5.84 -19.48
N ILE A 47 -4.16 5.63 -18.16
CA ILE A 47 -4.82 6.49 -17.15
C ILE A 47 -4.39 7.95 -17.27
N LYS A 48 -3.09 8.20 -17.47
CA LYS A 48 -2.57 9.57 -17.60
C LYS A 48 -3.07 10.23 -18.87
N GLU A 49 -3.05 9.49 -19.99
CA GLU A 49 -3.58 9.97 -21.27
C GLU A 49 -5.07 10.33 -21.17
N ILE A 50 -5.88 9.48 -20.52
CA ILE A 50 -7.30 9.76 -20.25
C ILE A 50 -7.45 11.00 -19.34
N ALA A 51 -6.67 11.08 -18.26
CA ALA A 51 -6.73 12.18 -17.31
C ALA A 51 -6.34 13.52 -17.94
N GLU A 52 -5.26 13.55 -18.73
CA GLU A 52 -4.80 14.73 -19.47
C GLU A 52 -5.84 15.17 -20.51
N ALA A 53 -6.36 14.22 -21.30
CA ALA A 53 -7.39 14.53 -22.29
C ALA A 53 -8.66 15.08 -21.64
N THR A 54 -9.11 14.46 -20.54
CA THR A 54 -10.30 14.90 -19.78
C THR A 54 -10.06 16.28 -19.18
N SER A 55 -8.91 16.51 -18.55
CA SER A 55 -8.51 17.80 -17.97
C SER A 55 -8.60 18.95 -18.99
N ILE A 56 -8.12 18.73 -20.22
CA ILE A 56 -8.19 19.74 -21.28
C ILE A 56 -9.62 19.98 -21.77
N ILE A 57 -10.46 18.94 -21.82
CA ILE A 57 -11.83 19.05 -22.33
C ILE A 57 -12.75 19.71 -21.30
N THR A 58 -12.59 19.39 -20.02
CA THR A 58 -13.45 19.87 -18.93
C THR A 58 -12.90 21.10 -18.21
N ASP A 59 -11.73 21.61 -18.65
CA ASP A 59 -10.98 22.70 -18.01
C ASP A 59 -10.76 22.50 -16.50
N THR A 60 -10.68 21.23 -16.09
CA THR A 60 -10.47 20.84 -14.69
C THR A 60 -9.00 20.56 -14.47
N PRO A 61 -8.34 21.12 -13.43
CA PRO A 61 -6.94 20.84 -13.17
C PRO A 61 -6.65 19.34 -13.01
N LEU A 62 -5.59 18.85 -13.64
CA LEU A 62 -5.23 17.42 -13.66
C LEU A 62 -5.13 16.81 -12.25
N HIS A 63 -4.62 17.58 -11.28
CA HIS A 63 -4.47 17.10 -9.90
C HIS A 63 -5.82 16.91 -9.18
N GLU A 64 -6.80 17.78 -9.43
CA GLU A 64 -8.16 17.65 -8.89
C GLU A 64 -8.87 16.46 -9.52
N LEU A 65 -8.70 16.29 -10.84
CA LEU A 65 -9.28 15.17 -11.58
C LEU A 65 -8.70 13.82 -11.12
N MET A 66 -7.38 13.72 -10.97
CA MET A 66 -6.73 12.51 -10.47
C MET A 66 -7.16 12.18 -9.03
N ASP A 67 -7.34 13.19 -8.18
CA ASP A 67 -7.89 13.00 -6.84
C ASP A 67 -9.33 12.46 -6.91
N ALA A 68 -10.19 13.07 -7.72
CA ALA A 68 -11.57 12.63 -7.90
C ALA A 68 -11.68 11.20 -8.48
N PHE A 69 -10.80 10.83 -9.42
CA PHE A 69 -10.68 9.45 -9.90
C PHE A 69 -10.33 8.49 -8.75
N GLY A 70 -9.44 8.88 -7.84
CA GLY A 70 -9.09 8.08 -6.66
C GLY A 70 -10.27 7.88 -5.71
N VAL A 71 -11.04 8.96 -5.46
CA VAL A 71 -12.27 8.90 -4.66
C VAL A 71 -13.29 7.95 -5.31
N SER A 72 -13.55 8.12 -6.61
CA SER A 72 -14.53 7.30 -7.32
C SER A 72 -14.09 5.83 -7.40
N PHE A 73 -12.79 5.56 -7.51
CA PHE A 73 -12.28 4.20 -7.54
C PHE A 73 -12.64 3.41 -6.28
N VAL A 74 -12.48 4.01 -5.09
CA VAL A 74 -12.84 3.34 -3.82
C VAL A 74 -14.33 3.06 -3.74
N GLN A 75 -15.16 3.98 -4.22
CA GLN A 75 -16.62 3.78 -4.30
C GLN A 75 -16.96 2.62 -5.25
N PHE A 76 -16.34 2.60 -6.42
CA PHE A 76 -16.52 1.58 -7.44
C PHE A 76 -16.15 0.19 -6.92
N VAL A 77 -14.94 0.00 -6.36
CA VAL A 77 -14.54 -1.32 -5.84
C VAL A 77 -15.38 -1.75 -4.64
N GLY A 78 -15.88 -0.81 -3.84
CA GLY A 78 -16.83 -1.08 -2.77
C GLY A 78 -18.14 -1.69 -3.30
N GLN A 79 -18.64 -1.21 -4.43
CA GLN A 79 -19.84 -1.76 -5.08
C GLN A 79 -19.55 -3.08 -5.82
N TYR A 80 -18.31 -3.28 -6.26
CA TYR A 80 -17.86 -4.47 -6.99
C TYR A 80 -17.51 -5.67 -6.08
N GLY A 81 -17.93 -5.64 -4.81
CA GLY A 81 -17.77 -6.75 -3.86
C GLY A 81 -16.44 -6.78 -3.10
N TYR A 82 -15.56 -5.77 -3.27
CA TYR A 82 -14.33 -5.65 -2.48
C TYR A 82 -14.54 -4.98 -1.12
N ASP A 83 -15.74 -4.49 -0.81
CA ASP A 83 -16.03 -3.83 0.46
C ASP A 83 -15.75 -4.72 1.67
N ARG A 84 -16.04 -6.02 1.56
CA ARG A 84 -15.78 -7.00 2.63
C ARG A 84 -14.30 -7.11 2.93
N ILE A 85 -13.48 -7.21 1.88
CA ILE A 85 -12.02 -7.30 2.02
C ILE A 85 -11.49 -5.99 2.62
N LEU A 86 -11.95 -4.84 2.12
CA LEU A 86 -11.51 -3.53 2.63
C LEU A 86 -11.88 -3.30 4.10
N LYS A 87 -13.03 -3.82 4.57
CA LYS A 87 -13.49 -3.73 5.96
C LYS A 87 -12.69 -4.61 6.93
N VAL A 88 -12.12 -5.73 6.47
CA VAL A 88 -11.41 -6.67 7.36
C VAL A 88 -9.91 -6.37 7.49
N LEU A 89 -9.36 -5.45 6.68
CA LEU A 89 -7.94 -5.10 6.74
C LEU A 89 -7.52 -4.37 8.02
N GLY A 90 -8.44 -3.69 8.68
CA GLY A 90 -8.12 -2.93 9.87
C GLY A 90 -9.37 -2.51 10.63
N ARG A 91 -9.28 -2.51 11.97
CA ARG A 91 -10.34 -1.98 12.82
C ARG A 91 -10.35 -0.44 12.79
N HIS A 92 -9.16 0.15 12.66
CA HIS A 92 -8.97 1.59 12.59
C HIS A 92 -8.17 1.99 11.35
N MET A 93 -8.21 3.28 11.01
CA MET A 93 -7.51 3.83 9.84
C MET A 93 -6.00 3.52 9.85
N ARG A 94 -5.35 3.56 11.02
CA ARG A 94 -3.93 3.17 11.19
C ARG A 94 -3.66 1.74 10.75
N ASP A 95 -4.54 0.81 11.11
CA ASP A 95 -4.35 -0.62 10.86
C ASP A 95 -4.56 -0.91 9.38
N PHE A 96 -5.55 -0.24 8.77
CA PHE A 96 -5.77 -0.30 7.33
C PHE A 96 -4.53 0.16 6.54
N LEU A 97 -3.96 1.31 6.91
CA LEU A 97 -2.81 1.86 6.20
C LEU A 97 -1.57 0.95 6.33
N ASN A 98 -1.34 0.38 7.51
CA ASN A 98 -0.29 -0.62 7.73
C ASN A 98 -0.56 -1.95 7.00
N GLY A 99 -1.84 -2.31 6.80
CA GLY A 99 -2.26 -3.53 6.12
C GLY A 99 -2.33 -3.43 4.58
N LEU A 100 -2.06 -2.27 3.98
CA LEU A 100 -2.24 -2.05 2.54
C LEU A 100 -1.36 -2.95 1.66
N ASP A 101 -0.12 -3.22 2.06
CA ASP A 101 0.76 -4.10 1.29
C ASP A 101 0.25 -5.55 1.33
N ASN A 102 -0.28 -5.99 2.48
CA ASN A 102 -0.90 -7.32 2.63
C ASN A 102 -2.17 -7.46 1.76
N LEU A 103 -2.99 -6.41 1.66
CA LEU A 103 -4.12 -6.37 0.73
C LEU A 103 -3.65 -6.62 -0.70
N HIS A 104 -2.63 -5.91 -1.14
CA HIS A 104 -2.13 -6.04 -2.51
C HIS A 104 -1.55 -7.42 -2.80
N GLU A 105 -0.89 -8.04 -1.82
CA GLU A 105 -0.42 -9.42 -1.96
C GLU A 105 -1.60 -10.40 -2.03
N TYR A 106 -2.66 -10.21 -1.24
CA TYR A 106 -3.89 -11.01 -1.39
C TYR A 106 -4.52 -10.85 -2.77
N LEU A 107 -4.58 -9.63 -3.31
CA LEU A 107 -5.14 -9.36 -4.63
C LEU A 107 -4.36 -10.05 -5.77
N ARG A 108 -3.11 -10.47 -5.56
CA ARG A 108 -2.34 -11.20 -6.58
C ARG A 108 -2.90 -12.58 -6.89
N PHE A 109 -3.66 -13.19 -5.99
CA PHE A 109 -4.34 -14.46 -6.30
C PHE A 109 -5.36 -14.29 -7.43
N SER A 110 -6.05 -13.15 -7.49
CA SER A 110 -6.99 -12.81 -8.56
C SER A 110 -6.32 -12.04 -9.71
N TYR A 111 -5.26 -11.28 -9.42
CA TYR A 111 -4.53 -10.43 -10.36
C TYR A 111 -3.03 -10.79 -10.39
N PRO A 112 -2.61 -11.90 -11.00
CA PRO A 112 -1.25 -12.44 -10.88
C PRO A 112 -0.13 -11.51 -11.36
N LYS A 113 -0.43 -10.59 -12.29
CA LYS A 113 0.55 -9.64 -12.84
C LYS A 113 0.47 -8.27 -12.15
N LEU A 114 -0.17 -8.20 -10.98
CA LEU A 114 -0.32 -6.96 -10.22
C LEU A 114 1.05 -6.49 -9.70
N LYS A 115 1.38 -5.26 -10.10
CA LYS A 115 2.52 -4.49 -9.59
C LYS A 115 1.95 -3.39 -8.69
N PRO A 116 1.75 -3.65 -7.39
CA PRO A 116 1.20 -2.66 -6.48
C PRO A 116 2.26 -1.62 -6.10
N PRO A 117 1.85 -0.42 -5.67
CA PRO A 117 2.71 0.43 -4.86
C PRO A 117 2.94 -0.18 -3.48
N SER A 118 3.95 0.32 -2.76
CA SER A 118 4.22 -0.03 -1.36
C SER A 118 3.90 1.13 -0.44
N PHE A 119 3.36 0.81 0.73
CA PHE A 119 2.97 1.73 1.77
C PHE A 119 3.66 1.41 3.09
N PHE A 120 4.05 2.45 3.81
CA PHE A 120 4.71 2.30 5.10
C PHE A 120 4.35 3.47 6.01
N CYS A 121 3.95 3.18 7.24
CA CYS A 121 3.59 4.21 8.23
C CYS A 121 4.76 4.47 9.18
N GLU A 122 4.96 5.75 9.52
CA GLU A 122 5.97 6.22 10.46
C GLU A 122 5.36 7.34 11.33
N SER A 123 5.95 7.61 12.51
CA SER A 123 5.63 8.79 13.34
C SER A 123 4.14 8.93 13.68
N GLU A 124 3.52 7.82 14.07
CA GLU A 124 2.12 7.78 14.49
C GLU A 124 1.91 8.51 15.82
N ASN A 125 0.80 9.24 15.92
CA ASN A 125 0.37 9.93 17.12
C ASN A 125 -1.16 10.07 17.15
N LYS A 126 -1.67 10.70 18.23
CA LYS A 126 -3.09 10.96 18.46
C LYS A 126 -3.83 11.73 17.34
N ASN A 127 -3.10 12.47 16.50
CA ASN A 127 -3.65 13.33 15.46
C ASN A 127 -3.34 12.82 14.04
N GLY A 128 -2.81 11.60 13.90
CA GLY A 128 -2.53 10.98 12.60
C GLY A 128 -1.13 10.38 12.51
N LEU A 129 -0.60 10.25 11.29
CA LEU A 129 0.67 9.57 11.02
C LEU A 129 1.35 10.09 9.76
N THR A 130 2.60 9.69 9.54
CA THR A 130 3.33 9.91 8.29
C THR A 130 3.27 8.63 7.45
N LEU A 131 2.95 8.73 6.16
CA LEU A 131 2.82 7.61 5.24
C LEU A 131 3.80 7.78 4.08
N HIS A 132 4.63 6.77 3.89
CA HIS A 132 5.57 6.67 2.80
C HIS A 132 4.90 5.86 1.69
N TYR A 133 4.79 6.47 0.51
CA TYR A 133 4.25 5.84 -0.69
C TYR A 133 5.38 5.66 -1.70
N ARG A 134 5.61 4.42 -2.14
CA ARG A 134 6.61 4.09 -3.14
C ARG A 134 5.99 3.41 -4.34
N SER A 135 6.35 3.85 -5.54
CA SER A 135 5.78 3.29 -6.77
C SER A 135 6.70 3.48 -7.97
N LYS A 136 6.71 2.50 -8.87
CA LYS A 136 7.30 2.67 -10.21
C LYS A 136 6.47 3.61 -11.10
N ARG A 137 5.20 3.84 -10.77
CA ARG A 137 4.29 4.67 -11.56
C ARG A 137 4.36 6.12 -11.10
N LYS A 138 4.81 6.99 -12.01
CA LYS A 138 4.89 8.45 -11.80
C LYS A 138 3.54 9.12 -12.09
N GLY A 139 3.21 10.19 -11.37
CA GLY A 139 1.98 10.99 -11.58
C GLY A 139 0.71 10.49 -10.86
N PHE A 140 0.82 9.51 -9.97
CA PHE A 140 -0.32 8.93 -9.24
C PHE A 140 -0.51 9.47 -7.82
N LEU A 141 0.27 10.48 -7.42
CA LEU A 141 0.23 11.09 -6.09
C LEU A 141 -1.19 11.49 -5.69
N HIS A 142 -1.85 12.30 -6.51
CA HIS A 142 -3.20 12.80 -6.22
C HIS A 142 -4.26 11.69 -6.25
N TYR A 143 -4.08 10.71 -7.14
CA TYR A 143 -4.93 9.52 -7.18
C TYR A 143 -4.89 8.71 -5.88
N VAL A 144 -3.71 8.57 -5.28
CA VAL A 144 -3.56 7.91 -3.96
C VAL A 144 -4.17 8.76 -2.84
N LYS A 145 -4.00 10.09 -2.88
CA LYS A 145 -4.65 10.99 -1.91
C LYS A 145 -6.17 10.81 -1.90
N GLY A 146 -6.80 10.81 -3.08
CA GLY A 146 -8.25 10.62 -3.21
C GLY A 146 -8.74 9.29 -2.64
N GLN A 147 -8.01 8.21 -2.92
CA GLN A 147 -8.32 6.89 -2.37
C GLN A 147 -8.28 6.89 -0.85
N ILE A 148 -7.20 7.41 -0.25
CA ILE A 148 -7.04 7.40 1.21
C ILE A 148 -8.13 8.24 1.90
N ARG A 149 -8.45 9.42 1.36
CA ARG A 149 -9.55 10.26 1.88
C ARG A 149 -10.88 9.54 1.82
N GLN A 150 -11.16 8.87 0.70
CA GLN A 150 -12.42 8.15 0.53
C GLN A 150 -12.51 6.92 1.42
N VAL A 151 -11.41 6.19 1.64
CA VAL A 151 -11.38 5.08 2.59
C VAL A 151 -11.69 5.56 4.01
N GLY A 152 -11.03 6.64 4.45
CA GLY A 152 -11.26 7.23 5.77
C GLY A 152 -12.74 7.60 5.96
N LYS A 153 -13.33 8.26 4.97
CA LYS A 153 -14.76 8.65 4.99
C LYS A 153 -15.69 7.43 4.96
N MET A 154 -15.48 6.50 4.04
CA MET A 154 -16.41 5.42 3.72
C MET A 154 -16.41 4.28 4.75
N PHE A 155 -15.25 3.92 5.29
CA PHE A 155 -15.11 2.75 6.17
C PHE A 155 -14.91 3.12 7.65
N TYR A 156 -14.31 4.28 7.93
CA TYR A 156 -13.97 4.68 9.30
C TYR A 156 -14.72 5.93 9.76
N ASN A 157 -15.62 6.48 8.94
CA ASN A 157 -16.33 7.74 9.19
C ASN A 157 -15.39 8.86 9.69
N THR A 158 -14.20 8.93 9.10
CA THR A 158 -13.10 9.76 9.57
C THR A 158 -12.63 10.67 8.45
N LYS A 159 -12.63 11.98 8.69
CA LYS A 159 -12.03 12.94 7.76
C LYS A 159 -10.50 12.86 7.88
N VAL A 160 -9.84 12.68 6.74
CA VAL A 160 -8.39 12.60 6.66
C VAL A 160 -7.88 13.76 5.80
N ASP A 161 -7.10 14.65 6.42
CA ASP A 161 -6.44 15.75 5.72
C ASP A 161 -5.01 15.31 5.37
N ILE A 162 -4.61 15.44 4.10
CA ILE A 162 -3.36 14.87 3.56
C ILE A 162 -2.47 15.96 2.96
N TYR A 163 -1.28 16.11 3.53
CA TYR A 163 -0.25 17.05 3.08
C TYR A 163 0.93 16.28 2.48
N VAL A 164 1.50 16.80 1.40
CA VAL A 164 2.72 16.26 0.80
C VAL A 164 3.90 16.94 1.49
N ILE A 165 4.80 16.15 2.06
CA ILE A 165 6.01 16.65 2.72
C ILE A 165 7.18 16.65 1.74
N THR A 166 7.39 15.53 1.05
CA THR A 166 8.39 15.37 0.00
C THR A 166 7.86 14.51 -1.14
N GLU A 167 8.38 14.78 -2.34
CA GLU A 167 8.20 13.95 -3.54
C GLU A 167 9.56 13.84 -4.23
N GLU A 168 10.13 12.64 -4.24
CA GLU A 168 11.45 12.36 -4.77
C GLU A 168 11.39 11.19 -5.75
N VAL A 169 12.32 11.17 -6.71
CA VAL A 169 12.50 10.03 -7.61
C VAL A 169 13.85 9.41 -7.32
N VAL A 170 13.83 8.23 -6.71
CA VAL A 170 15.01 7.44 -6.32
C VAL A 170 14.98 6.15 -7.12
N ASP A 171 16.05 5.84 -7.87
CA ASP A 171 16.19 4.59 -8.65
C ASP A 171 15.00 4.25 -9.56
N ASP A 172 14.49 5.26 -10.27
CA ASP A 172 13.30 5.17 -11.13
C ASP A 172 11.99 4.80 -10.40
N MET A 173 11.99 4.87 -9.07
CA MET A 173 10.79 4.83 -8.24
C MET A 173 10.47 6.21 -7.69
N VAL A 174 9.19 6.54 -7.64
CA VAL A 174 8.70 7.70 -6.91
C VAL A 174 8.56 7.31 -5.45
N HIS A 175 9.15 8.11 -4.56
CA HIS A 175 8.91 8.05 -3.13
C HIS A 175 8.26 9.38 -2.71
N VAL A 176 7.02 9.29 -2.22
CA VAL A 176 6.28 10.42 -1.68
C VAL A 176 6.06 10.21 -0.19
N VAL A 177 6.32 11.24 0.61
CA VAL A 177 6.02 11.24 2.04
C VAL A 177 4.80 12.11 2.29
N PHE A 178 3.73 11.50 2.77
CA PHE A 178 2.49 12.16 3.16
C PHE A 178 2.42 12.35 4.66
N ARG A 179 1.96 13.53 5.11
CA ARG A 179 1.49 13.72 6.48
C ARG A 179 -0.04 13.63 6.47
N LEU A 180 -0.58 12.63 7.17
CA LEU A 180 -2.01 12.44 7.34
C LEU A 180 -2.44 12.93 8.71
N LEU A 181 -3.43 13.81 8.72
CA LEU A 181 -4.06 14.30 9.93
C LEU A 181 -5.48 13.72 10.03
N PHE A 182 -5.75 13.00 11.12
CA PHE A 182 -7.06 12.43 11.43
C PHE A 182 -7.17 12.12 12.92
N ASP A 183 -8.39 11.96 13.44
CA ASP A 183 -8.59 11.59 14.85
C ASP A 183 -8.21 10.12 15.08
N ASN A 184 -7.00 9.91 15.58
CA ASN A 184 -6.47 8.58 15.84
C ASN A 184 -6.85 8.12 17.25
N LYS A 185 -8.15 7.82 17.45
CA LYS A 185 -8.68 7.32 18.74
C LYS A 185 -7.99 6.04 19.18
N ALA A 186 -7.66 5.16 18.25
CA ALA A 186 -6.97 3.89 18.52
C ALA A 186 -5.61 4.09 19.17
N PHE A 187 -4.85 5.10 18.75
CA PHE A 187 -3.58 5.44 19.40
C PHE A 187 -3.80 5.91 20.85
N LYS A 188 -4.87 6.69 21.12
CA LYS A 188 -5.21 7.13 22.48
C LYS A 188 -5.60 5.94 23.36
N GLU A 189 -6.46 5.05 22.86
CA GLU A 189 -6.90 3.86 23.58
C GLU A 189 -5.74 2.88 23.83
N GLY A 190 -4.91 2.64 22.81
CA GLY A 190 -3.72 1.78 22.90
C GLY A 190 -2.67 2.28 23.90
N THR A 191 -2.42 3.59 23.94
CA THR A 191 -1.46 4.19 24.88
C THR A 191 -1.96 4.09 26.33
N VAL A 192 -3.28 4.18 26.56
CA VAL A 192 -3.89 4.04 27.88
C VAL A 192 -3.95 2.57 28.31
N SER A 193 -4.20 1.63 27.41
CA SER A 193 -4.14 0.19 27.73
C SER A 193 -2.71 -0.31 27.99
N CYS A 194 -1.68 0.28 27.35
CA CYS A 194 -0.29 -0.09 27.60
C CYS A 194 0.31 0.50 28.89
N SER A 195 -0.30 1.53 29.49
CA SER A 195 0.12 2.03 30.79
C SER A 195 -0.47 1.24 31.97
N ASP A 196 -1.63 0.61 31.80
CA ASP A 196 -2.38 -0.02 32.91
C ASP A 196 -2.38 -1.55 32.91
N SER A 197 -1.95 -2.22 31.83
CA SER A 197 -1.49 -3.61 31.89
C SER A 197 0.03 -3.59 31.71
N ILE A 198 0.84 -3.67 32.76
CA ILE A 198 1.15 -4.96 33.38
C ILE A 198 0.96 -6.11 32.37
N VAL A 199 1.65 -6.04 31.23
CA VAL A 199 2.24 -7.26 30.70
C VAL A 199 3.19 -7.69 31.80
N ASN A 200 2.66 -8.49 32.73
CA ASN A 200 3.48 -9.37 33.51
C ASN A 200 4.42 -10.01 32.50
N ASN A 201 5.69 -9.63 32.54
CA ASN A 201 6.77 -10.33 31.88
C ASN A 201 6.59 -11.79 32.26
N ILE A 202 5.96 -12.59 31.39
CA ILE A 202 6.26 -14.01 31.37
C ILE A 202 7.63 -14.02 30.70
N PRO A 203 8.73 -14.26 31.44
CA PRO A 203 10.04 -14.30 30.83
C PRO A 203 10.06 -15.55 29.96
N LEU A 204 9.69 -15.41 28.69
CA LEU A 204 10.02 -16.38 27.67
C LEU A 204 11.54 -16.35 27.53
N ASN A 205 12.21 -17.41 27.98
CA ASN A 205 13.62 -17.58 27.68
C ASN A 205 13.77 -17.74 26.16
N SER A 206 14.95 -17.40 25.65
CA SER A 206 15.23 -17.51 24.21
C SER A 206 15.10 -18.96 23.72
N GLU A 207 15.38 -19.94 24.57
CA GLU A 207 15.30 -21.37 24.24
C GLU A 207 13.86 -21.81 23.93
N SER A 208 12.89 -21.51 24.80
CA SER A 208 11.48 -21.81 24.55
C SER A 208 10.96 -21.06 23.34
N LEU A 209 11.39 -19.81 23.11
CA LEU A 209 11.03 -19.08 21.90
C LEU A 209 11.53 -19.79 20.63
N PHE A 210 12.77 -20.27 20.62
CA PHE A 210 13.37 -20.95 19.47
C PHE A 210 12.77 -22.35 19.23
N GLU A 211 12.34 -23.03 20.29
CA GLU A 211 11.60 -24.30 20.18
C GLU A 211 10.19 -24.10 19.61
N LEU A 212 9.52 -23.01 19.97
CA LEU A 212 8.15 -22.72 19.51
C LEU A 212 8.07 -22.41 18.02
N PHE A 213 9.15 -21.89 17.42
CA PHE A 213 9.18 -21.49 16.01
C PHE A 213 10.19 -22.32 15.20
N PRO A 214 9.78 -23.44 14.59
CA PRO A 214 10.67 -24.30 13.80
C PRO A 214 11.31 -23.60 12.59
N PHE A 215 10.69 -22.53 12.11
CA PHE A 215 11.15 -21.72 11.00
C PHE A 215 11.43 -20.29 11.47
N HIS A 216 12.61 -20.07 12.05
CA HIS A 216 13.10 -18.75 12.42
C HIS A 216 14.57 -18.60 12.00
N ILE A 217 15.01 -17.35 11.84
CA ILE A 217 16.42 -17.00 11.59
C ILE A 217 16.77 -15.85 12.51
N VAL A 218 17.82 -16.02 13.33
CA VAL A 218 18.43 -14.92 14.10
C VAL A 218 19.74 -14.56 13.41
N PHE A 219 19.94 -13.28 13.10
CA PHE A 219 21.15 -12.80 12.45
C PHE A 219 21.69 -11.52 13.10
N SER A 220 22.98 -11.28 12.94
CA SER A 220 23.66 -10.10 13.49
C SER A 220 23.51 -8.86 12.59
N ARG A 221 23.96 -7.70 13.07
CA ARG A 221 24.05 -6.45 12.29
C ARG A 221 24.84 -6.56 10.99
N TYR A 222 25.69 -7.58 10.87
CA TYR A 222 26.47 -7.87 9.67
C TYR A 222 25.81 -8.91 8.77
N LEU A 223 24.50 -9.15 8.96
CA LEU A 223 23.70 -10.16 8.27
C LEU A 223 24.33 -11.55 8.35
N GLU A 224 24.94 -11.89 9.48
CA GLU A 224 25.52 -13.21 9.73
C GLU A 224 24.53 -14.03 10.57
N ILE A 225 24.18 -15.22 10.10
CA ILE A 225 23.21 -16.09 10.76
C ILE A 225 23.81 -16.64 12.06
N ARG A 226 23.17 -16.34 13.19
CA ARG A 226 23.58 -16.78 14.53
C ARG A 226 22.79 -17.99 15.03
N ASN A 227 21.51 -18.08 14.69
CA ASN A 227 20.63 -19.20 15.08
C ASN A 227 19.59 -19.46 13.99
N VAL A 228 19.17 -20.71 13.86
CA VAL A 228 18.10 -21.16 12.96
C VAL A 228 17.21 -22.18 13.66
N GLY A 229 15.91 -22.13 13.37
CA GLY A 229 14.96 -23.10 13.90
C GLY A 229 15.18 -24.52 13.41
N SER A 230 14.70 -25.49 14.17
CA SER A 230 14.89 -26.93 13.91
C SER A 230 14.37 -27.37 12.53
N GLY A 231 13.23 -26.82 12.09
CA GLY A 231 12.66 -27.10 10.77
C GLY A 231 13.55 -26.58 9.65
N LEU A 232 14.09 -25.36 9.79
CA LEU A 232 15.01 -24.80 8.80
C LEU A 232 16.35 -25.53 8.78
N ALA A 233 16.88 -25.89 9.95
CA ALA A 233 18.13 -26.65 10.09
C ALA A 233 18.04 -28.06 9.48
N ALA A 234 16.86 -28.70 9.55
CA ALA A 234 16.61 -30.01 8.95
C ALA A 234 16.62 -29.96 7.41
N VAL A 235 16.06 -28.89 6.82
CA VAL A 235 16.01 -28.71 5.36
C VAL A 235 17.34 -28.18 4.80
N MET A 236 17.98 -27.25 5.52
CA MET A 236 19.21 -26.59 5.13
C MET A 236 20.26 -26.73 6.24
N PRO A 237 21.04 -27.82 6.24
CA PRO A 237 22.11 -28.00 7.21
C PRO A 237 23.26 -27.01 6.94
N ARG A 238 23.87 -26.47 8.01
CA ARG A 238 25.01 -25.52 8.01
C ARG A 238 24.68 -24.06 7.60
N LEU A 239 23.52 -23.55 8.04
CA LEU A 239 23.19 -22.12 7.89
C LEU A 239 23.91 -21.22 8.89
N VAL A 240 24.20 -21.70 10.10
CA VAL A 240 24.83 -20.90 11.16
C VAL A 240 26.25 -20.51 10.75
N GLY A 241 26.57 -19.21 10.87
CA GLY A 241 27.82 -18.61 10.43
C GLY A 241 27.83 -18.12 8.98
N ALA A 242 26.86 -18.52 8.16
CA ALA A 242 26.73 -18.03 6.79
C ALA A 242 26.20 -16.59 6.76
N LYS A 243 26.51 -15.88 5.66
CA LYS A 243 25.91 -14.57 5.38
C LYS A 243 24.50 -14.75 4.84
N LEU A 244 23.53 -14.04 5.41
CA LEU A 244 22.11 -14.18 5.09
C LEU A 244 21.84 -14.00 3.59
N PHE A 245 22.42 -12.98 2.97
CA PHE A 245 22.27 -12.69 1.53
C PHE A 245 22.96 -13.70 0.59
N THR A 246 23.85 -14.56 1.11
CA THR A 246 24.48 -15.63 0.31
C THR A 246 23.59 -16.85 0.18
N VAL A 247 22.66 -17.03 1.13
CA VAL A 247 21.79 -18.20 1.19
C VAL A 247 20.34 -17.86 0.85
N PHE A 248 19.89 -16.67 1.26
CA PHE A 248 18.54 -16.19 1.05
C PHE A 248 18.54 -14.97 0.15
N SER A 249 17.54 -14.89 -0.71
CA SER A 249 17.20 -13.66 -1.43
C SER A 249 15.90 -13.10 -0.88
N MET A 250 15.89 -11.80 -0.57
CA MET A 250 14.68 -11.12 -0.14
C MET A 250 13.81 -10.85 -1.37
N SER A 251 12.64 -11.47 -1.42
CA SER A 251 11.66 -11.23 -2.47
C SER A 251 10.82 -9.98 -2.18
N ARG A 252 10.56 -9.69 -0.89
CA ARG A 252 9.80 -8.54 -0.37
C ARG A 252 10.26 -8.18 1.05
N PRO A 253 10.15 -6.91 1.47
CA PRO A 253 9.84 -5.73 0.66
C PRO A 253 10.94 -5.42 -0.39
N LEU A 254 10.67 -4.54 -1.37
CA LEU A 254 11.64 -4.16 -2.39
C LEU A 254 12.64 -3.14 -1.81
N VAL A 255 13.53 -3.64 -0.97
CA VAL A 255 14.59 -2.88 -0.30
C VAL A 255 15.90 -3.59 -0.53
N ASP A 256 16.98 -2.84 -0.52
CA ASP A 256 18.30 -3.44 -0.50
C ASP A 256 18.43 -4.32 0.75
N PHE A 257 18.95 -5.53 0.55
CA PHE A 257 19.09 -6.52 1.62
C PHE A 257 20.30 -6.18 2.52
N THR A 258 20.22 -5.03 3.18
CA THR A 258 21.20 -4.46 4.11
C THR A 258 20.58 -4.35 5.50
N TRP A 259 21.41 -4.21 6.54
CA TRP A 259 20.89 -4.03 7.91
C TRP A 259 19.98 -2.82 8.03
N ASP A 260 20.38 -1.69 7.44
CA ASP A 260 19.60 -0.45 7.51
C ASP A 260 18.30 -0.57 6.70
N GLY A 261 18.35 -1.19 5.53
CA GLY A 261 17.17 -1.49 4.73
C GLY A 261 16.17 -2.37 5.48
N VAL A 262 16.65 -3.44 6.12
CA VAL A 262 15.80 -4.36 6.89
C VAL A 262 15.29 -3.72 8.18
N SER A 263 16.15 -3.01 8.93
CA SER A 263 15.79 -2.39 10.21
C SER A 263 14.78 -1.27 10.05
N TYR A 264 14.91 -0.46 8.99
CA TYR A 264 13.95 0.59 8.67
C TYR A 264 12.55 0.01 8.45
N PHE A 265 12.45 -1.17 7.84
CA PHE A 265 11.16 -1.83 7.63
C PHE A 265 10.64 -2.57 8.88
N ILE A 266 11.52 -3.21 9.67
CA ILE A 266 11.11 -4.01 10.84
C ILE A 266 10.63 -3.14 12.01
N VAL A 267 11.33 -2.02 12.31
CA VAL A 267 11.06 -1.21 13.51
C VAL A 267 9.70 -0.49 13.47
N HIS A 268 9.01 -0.48 12.33
CA HIS A 268 7.71 0.18 12.19
C HIS A 268 6.59 -0.79 11.75
N ILE A 269 6.85 -2.10 11.75
CA ILE A 269 5.84 -3.17 11.57
C ILE A 269 5.36 -3.73 12.92
N LEU A 270 6.12 -3.52 14.01
CA LEU A 270 5.77 -3.86 15.40
C LEU A 270 5.28 -2.63 16.15
#